data_AF-A0A526YQH1-F1
#
_entry.id   AF-A0A526YQH1-F1
#
_cell.length_a   1.000
_cell.length_b   1.000
_cell.length_c   1.000
_cell.angle_alpha   90.00
_cell.angle_beta   90.00
_cell.angle_gamma   90.00
#
_symmetry.space_group_name_H-M   'P 1'
#
loop_
_entity.id
_entity.type
_entity.pdbx_description
1 polymer ?
#
loop_
_entity_poly.entity_id
_entity_poly.type
_entity_poly.pdbx_seq_one_letter_code
_entity_poly.pdbx_strand_id
1 'polypeptide(L)' 'MRLSRLDLIRYGKFTDKTIDFGPKPGSGADLHIVFGLNEAGKSTALSAYLDLLFGIEERSRYNFLHEYSAMRIGGVLE' A
#
# COMPACT_ATOMS: atom_id res chain seq x y z
N MET A 1 -0.76 -9.07 13.42
CA MET A 1 -0.91 -7.73 12.84
C MET A 1 -1.79 -7.84 11.61
N ARG A 2 -2.94 -7.17 11.60
CA ARG A 2 -3.87 -7.12 10.46
C ARG A 2 -3.81 -5.72 9.85
N LEU A 3 -3.74 -5.64 8.53
CA LEU A 3 -3.82 -4.37 7.81
C LEU A 3 -5.30 -4.06 7.54
N SER A 4 -5.83 -3.00 8.14
CA SER A 4 -7.21 -2.56 7.90
C SER A 4 -7.31 -1.54 6.77
N ARG A 5 -6.27 -0.73 6.58
CA ARG A 5 -6.20 0.25 5.49
C ARG A 5 -4.77 0.50 5.02
N LEU A 6 -4.57 0.60 3.71
CA LEU A 6 -3.32 1.03 3.08
C LEU A 6 -3.54 2.34 2.32
N ASP A 7 -2.80 3.38 2.68
CA ASP A 7 -2.85 4.71 2.06
C ASP A 7 -1.61 4.94 1.18
N LEU A 8 -1.80 4.90 -0.14
CA LEU A 8 -0.81 5.13 -1.19
C LEU A 8 -0.81 6.62 -1.56
N ILE A 9 -0.31 7.45 -0.64
CA ILE A 9 -0.38 8.92 -0.71
C ILE A 9 0.48 9.46 -1.86
N ARG A 10 1.78 9.15 -1.85
CA ARG A 10 2.73 9.49 -2.93
C ARG A 10 3.74 8.37 -3.06
N TYR A 11 3.44 7.35 -3.86
CA TYR A 11 4.29 6.16 -3.94
C TYR A 11 4.15 5.43 -5.28
N GLY A 12 5.28 5.26 -5.98
CA GLY A 12 5.29 4.66 -7.31
C GLY A 12 4.35 5.41 -8.25
N LYS A 13 3.41 4.68 -8.85
CA LYS A 13 2.42 5.24 -9.78
C LYS A 13 1.18 5.85 -9.10
N PHE A 14 1.09 5.77 -7.77
CA PHE A 14 -0.10 6.19 -7.04
C PHE A 14 0.04 7.61 -6.51
N THR A 15 -1.07 8.33 -6.55
CA THR A 15 -1.26 9.64 -5.92
C THR A 15 -2.62 9.61 -5.23
N ASP A 16 -2.61 9.79 -3.90
CA ASP A 16 -3.78 9.85 -3.04
C ASP A 16 -4.79 8.72 -3.30
N LYS A 17 -4.31 7.47 -3.24
CA LYS A 17 -5.14 6.26 -3.33
C LYS A 17 -5.19 5.52 -2.01
N THR A 18 -6.32 4.89 -1.72
CA THR A 18 -6.52 4.10 -0.51
C THR A 18 -7.09 2.74 -0.89
N ILE A 19 -6.58 1.69 -0.24
CA ILE A 19 -7.17 0.35 -0.24
C ILE A 19 -7.69 0.10 1.18
N ASP A 20 -9.01 0.04 1.31
CA ASP A 20 -9.70 -0.26 2.57
C ASP A 20 -10.06 -1.75 2.59
N PHE A 21 -9.60 -2.46 3.63
CA PHE A 21 -9.90 -3.87 3.86
C PHE A 21 -11.10 -4.08 4.79
N GLY A 22 -11.72 -2.99 5.24
CA GLY A 22 -12.90 -3.03 6.09
C GLY A 22 -12.64 -3.65 7.47
N PRO A 23 -13.70 -3.83 8.27
CA PRO A 23 -13.60 -4.43 9.59
C PRO A 23 -13.29 -5.93 9.49
N LYS A 24 -12.56 -6.44 10.48
CA LYS A 24 -12.33 -7.88 10.62
C LYS A 24 -13.66 -8.64 10.68
N PRO A 25 -13.85 -9.71 9.88
CA PRO A 25 -15.08 -10.51 9.93
C PRO A 25 -15.32 -11.11 11.32
N GLY A 26 -16.56 -11.07 11.81
CA GLY A 26 -16.96 -11.73 13.06
C GLY A 26 -16.99 -13.27 12.95
N SER A 27 -17.03 -13.80 11.73
CA SER A 27 -16.97 -15.23 11.43
C SER A 27 -16.42 -15.44 10.01
N GLY A 28 -15.77 -16.58 9.76
CA GLY A 28 -15.19 -16.91 8.45
C GLY A 28 -13.74 -16.42 8.29
N ALA A 29 -13.21 -16.53 7.07
CA ALA A 29 -11.83 -16.14 6.77
C ALA A 29 -11.73 -14.65 6.43
N ASP A 30 -10.65 -14.02 6.90
CA ASP A 30 -10.27 -12.63 6.61
C ASP A 30 -9.35 -12.61 5.37
N LEU A 31 -9.93 -12.88 4.19
CA LEU A 31 -9.21 -12.99 2.92
C LEU A 31 -9.63 -11.86 1.97
N HIS A 32 -8.67 -11.05 1.56
CA HIS A 32 -8.85 -10.00 0.57
C HIS A 32 -7.99 -10.26 -0.67
N ILE A 33 -8.57 -10.06 -1.85
CA ILE A 33 -7.88 -10.20 -3.13
C ILE A 33 -7.82 -8.83 -3.82
N VAL A 34 -6.61 -8.29 -3.96
CA VAL A 34 -6.36 -7.09 -4.76
C VAL A 34 -6.11 -7.50 -6.22
N PHE A 35 -7.07 -7.22 -7.10
CA PHE A 35 -7.02 -7.62 -8.51
C PHE A 35 -7.09 -6.40 -9.45
N GLY A 36 -6.70 -6.61 -10.71
CA GLY A 36 -6.69 -5.59 -11.74
C GLY A 36 -5.83 -5.98 -12.94
N LEU A 37 -5.86 -5.20 -14.01
CA LEU A 37 -5.08 -5.43 -15.23
C LEU A 37 -3.56 -5.43 -14.96
N ASN A 38 -2.78 -5.93 -15.93
CA ASN A 38 -1.33 -5.76 -15.89
C ASN A 38 -0.98 -4.27 -15.74
N GLU A 39 0.10 -3.99 -15.01
CA GLU A 39 0.56 -2.62 -14.72
C GLU A 39 -0.43 -1.75 -13.93
N ALA A 40 -1.56 -2.29 -13.45
CA ALA A 40 -2.51 -1.55 -12.59
C ALA A 40 -1.90 -1.08 -11.25
N GLY A 41 -0.73 -1.59 -10.85
CA GLY A 41 -0.03 -1.21 -9.62
C GLY A 41 -0.16 -2.21 -8.48
N LYS A 42 -0.59 -3.46 -8.75
CA LYS A 42 -0.71 -4.52 -7.74
C LYS A 42 0.62 -4.79 -7.02
N SER A 43 1.71 -5.01 -7.76
CA SER A 43 3.05 -5.21 -7.18
C SER A 43 3.55 -3.96 -6.45
N THR A 44 3.21 -2.76 -6.94
CA THR A 44 3.52 -1.49 -6.27
C THR A 44 2.81 -1.39 -4.92
N ALA A 45 1.53 -1.79 -4.84
CA ALA A 45 0.78 -1.80 -3.58
C ALA A 45 1.35 -2.82 -2.58
N LEU A 46 1.78 -4.00 -3.05
CA LEU A 46 2.45 -4.99 -2.20
C LEU A 46 3.77 -4.45 -1.63
N SER A 47 4.59 -3.80 -2.44
CA SER A 47 5.81 -3.16 -1.92
C SER A 47 5.51 -2.02 -0.96
N ALA A 48 4.48 -1.21 -1.23
CA ALA A 48 4.07 -0.16 -0.32
C ALA A 48 3.64 -0.69 1.06
N TYR A 49 2.99 -1.86 1.10
CA TYR A 49 2.68 -2.52 2.37
C TYR A 49 3.93 -2.92 3.15
N LEU A 50 4.96 -3.45 2.48
CA LEU A 50 6.24 -3.77 3.14
C LEU A 50 6.94 -2.51 3.64
N ASP A 51 7.02 -1.47 2.80
CA ASP A 51 7.64 -0.18 3.16
C ASP A 51 6.86 0.54 4.28
N LEU A 52 5.54 0.34 4.40
CA LEU A 52 4.76 0.83 5.53
C LEU A 52 5.26 0.22 6.85
N LEU A 53 5.61 -1.07 6.85
CA LEU A 53 5.99 -1.80 8.06
C LEU A 53 7.46 -1.59 8.44
N PHE A 54 8.33 -1.43 7.44
CA PHE A 54 9.78 -1.45 7.63
C PHE A 54 10.48 -0.14 7.24
N GLY A 55 9.72 0.83 6.76
CA GLY A 55 10.23 2.09 6.24
C GLY A 55 10.50 2.03 4.73
N ILE A 56 10.43 3.19 4.08
CA ILE A 56 10.84 3.33 2.68
C ILE A 56 12.37 3.32 2.63
N GLU A 57 12.95 2.45 1.81
CA GLU A 57 14.40 2.39 1.61
C GLU A 57 14.96 3.70 1.05
N GLU A 58 16.15 4.12 1.51
CA GLU A 58 16.84 5.35 1.06
C GLU A 58 17.00 5.45 -0.46
N ARG A 59 17.06 4.30 -1.15
CA ARG A 59 17.15 4.18 -2.60
C ARG A 59 15.95 3.43 -3.16
N SER A 60 14.75 3.94 -2.88
CA SER A 60 13.52 3.33 -3.38
C SER A 60 13.39 3.47 -4.90
N ARG A 61 13.13 2.35 -5.59
CA ARG A 61 12.79 2.32 -7.02
C ARG A 61 11.39 2.86 -7.35
N TYR A 62 10.63 3.26 -6.33
CA TYR A 62 9.25 3.72 -6.46
C TYR A 62 9.12 5.26 -6.45
N ASN A 63 10.23 5.99 -6.58
CA ASN A 63 10.26 7.46 -6.69
C ASN A 63 10.12 7.98 -8.14
N PHE A 64 9.63 7.17 -9.08
CA PHE A 64 9.61 7.55 -10.50
C PHE A 64 8.56 8.61 -10.88
N LEU A 65 7.53 8.80 -10.05
CA LEU A 65 6.51 9.85 -10.24
C LEU A 65 6.61 10.97 -9.20
N HIS A 66 7.13 10.66 -8.01
CA HIS A 66 7.25 11.57 -6.88
C HIS A 66 8.69 11.57 -6.39
N GLU A 67 9.27 12.75 -6.20
CA GLU A 67 10.60 12.89 -5.58
C GLU A 67 10.67 12.13 -4.25
N TYR A 68 11.84 11.57 -3.94
CA TYR A 68 12.03 10.72 -2.75
C TYR A 68 11.54 11.40 -1.45
N SER A 69 11.86 12.68 -1.27
CA SER A 69 11.47 13.47 -0.10
C SER A 69 9.96 13.69 0.03
N ALA A 70 9.22 13.57 -1.07
CA ALA A 70 7.77 13.67 -1.10
C ALA A 70 7.08 12.30 -0.98
N MET A 71 7.82 11.19 -1.07
CA MET A 71 7.24 9.86 -0.96
C MET A 71 6.59 9.66 0.40
N ARG A 72 5.39 9.09 0.38
CA ARG A 72 4.63 8.87 1.59
C ARG A 72 3.67 7.70 1.42
N ILE A 73 3.65 6.85 2.44
CA ILE A 73 2.71 5.75 2.61
C ILE A 73 2.11 5.94 4.00
N GLY A 74 0.82 5.64 4.14
CA GLY A 74 0.15 5.54 5.42
C GLY A 74 -0.60 4.23 5.51
N GLY A 75 -1.16 3.95 6.67
CA GLY A 75 -2.05 2.82 6.86
C GLY A 75 -2.52 2.71 8.29
N VAL A 76 -3.48 1.82 8.49
CA VAL A 76 -4.02 1.48 9.82
C VAL A 76 -3.77 -0.01 10.05
N LEU A 77 -3.13 -0.31 11.18
CA LEU A 77 -2.82 -1.66 11.61
C LEU A 77 -3.62 -1.98 12.88
N GLU A 78 -4.03 -3.24 12.99
CA GLU A 78 -4.66 -3.83 14.18
C GLU A 78 -3.75 -4.91 14.81
#